data_AF-A0A3B5L0T8-F1
#
_entry.id   AF-A0A3B5L0T8-F1
#
_cell.length_a   1.000
_cell.length_b   1.000
_cell.length_c   1.000
_cell.angle_alpha   90.00
_cell.angle_beta   90.00
_cell.angle_gamma   90.00
#
_symmetry.space_group_name_H-M   'P 1'
#
loop_
_entity.id
_entity.type
_entity.pdbx_description
1 polymer ?
#
loop_
_entity_poly.entity_id
_entity_poly.type
_entity_poly.pdbx_seq_one_letter_code
_entity_poly.pdbx_strand_id
1 'polypeptide(L)'
;MERKMADRRLIRLSQVPERLKREKLEDSDWVTFAVLVSKATPQSSSSGKTFSVWKLSDLHNLDVFVSLLLFGDVHKEHWKMEPGTVIGILNPNPMKQRDGYDGVSLTVDHPQKVLVMGEALDFGTCNAVKKSGEPCSQIVNLYECQYCQYHVKAQYQKMSSKRAELQSSFSGKAPNRVKGSGKGGSLRERLCQDGFYYGGVSSAACAASL
;
A
#
# COMPACT_ATOMS: atom_id res chain seq x y z
N MET A 1 4.69 -22.91 -1.61
CA MET A 1 4.57 -21.67 -2.43
C MET A 1 4.89 -21.95 -3.89
N GLU A 2 6.09 -22.45 -4.20
CA GLU A 2 6.56 -22.69 -5.57
C GLU A 2 5.58 -23.43 -6.49
N ARG A 3 5.01 -24.58 -6.08
CA ARG A 3 3.98 -25.29 -6.88
C ARG A 3 2.69 -24.51 -7.12
N LYS A 4 2.31 -23.60 -6.22
CA LYS A 4 1.11 -22.74 -6.37
C LYS A 4 1.42 -21.48 -7.19
N MET A 5 2.68 -21.18 -7.45
CA MET A 5 3.11 -19.98 -8.17
C MET A 5 3.77 -20.32 -9.51
N ALA A 6 4.14 -21.57 -9.72
CA ALA A 6 4.65 -22.09 -10.98
C ALA A 6 3.66 -21.77 -12.12
N ASP A 7 4.20 -21.29 -13.23
CA ASP A 7 3.48 -20.93 -14.46
C ASP A 7 2.45 -19.79 -14.34
N ARG A 8 2.39 -19.12 -13.19
CA ARG A 8 1.50 -17.96 -12.96
C ARG A 8 2.22 -16.65 -13.13
N ARG A 9 1.55 -15.69 -13.76
CA ARG A 9 2.05 -14.32 -13.89
C ARG A 9 1.84 -13.55 -12.58
N LEU A 10 2.93 -13.11 -11.96
CA LEU A 10 2.85 -12.24 -10.78
C LEU A 10 2.52 -10.80 -11.21
N ILE A 11 1.41 -10.26 -10.68
CA ILE A 11 0.99 -8.87 -10.87
C ILE A 11 0.92 -8.19 -9.50
N ARG A 12 1.66 -7.08 -9.34
CA ARG A 12 1.58 -6.29 -8.09
C ARG A 12 0.20 -5.67 -7.94
N LEU A 13 -0.34 -5.65 -6.72
CA LEU A 13 -1.67 -5.11 -6.45
C LEU A 13 -1.81 -3.67 -6.95
N SER A 14 -0.76 -2.86 -6.74
CA SER A 14 -0.67 -1.48 -7.22
C SER A 14 -0.79 -1.30 -8.73
N GLN A 15 -0.49 -2.33 -9.52
CA GLN A 15 -0.57 -2.32 -10.99
C GLN A 15 -1.92 -2.82 -11.52
N VAL A 16 -2.71 -3.53 -10.70
CA VAL A 16 -3.98 -4.14 -11.11
C VAL A 16 -4.94 -3.11 -11.74
N PRO A 17 -5.15 -1.89 -11.20
CA PRO A 17 -6.04 -0.91 -11.81
C PRO A 17 -5.65 -0.50 -13.23
N GLU A 18 -4.36 -0.35 -13.49
CA GLU A 18 -3.87 -0.01 -14.83
C GLU A 18 -3.93 -1.20 -15.77
N ARG A 19 -3.59 -2.40 -15.29
CA ARG A 19 -3.60 -3.64 -16.09
C ARG A 19 -5.01 -4.02 -16.54
N LEU A 20 -6.01 -3.92 -15.66
CA LEU A 20 -7.40 -4.19 -16.00
C LEU A 20 -7.96 -3.28 -17.10
N LYS A 21 -7.43 -2.05 -17.25
CA LYS A 21 -7.82 -1.13 -18.32
C LYS A 21 -7.15 -1.45 -19.66
N ARG A 22 -5.97 -2.07 -19.64
CA ARG A 22 -5.14 -2.30 -20.84
C ARG A 22 -5.26 -3.72 -21.39
N GLU A 23 -5.48 -4.69 -20.51
CA GLU A 23 -5.40 -6.11 -20.79
C GLU A 23 -6.67 -6.81 -20.28
N LYS A 24 -7.13 -7.83 -21.00
CA LYS A 24 -8.14 -8.76 -20.48
C LYS A 24 -7.45 -9.77 -19.57
N LEU A 25 -7.45 -9.50 -18.27
CA LEU A 25 -6.83 -10.38 -17.28
C LEU A 25 -7.65 -11.66 -17.00
N GLU A 26 -8.86 -11.77 -17.52
CA GLU A 26 -9.74 -12.95 -17.38
C GLU A 26 -9.17 -14.19 -18.08
N ASP A 27 -8.42 -13.99 -19.17
CA ASP A 27 -7.84 -15.07 -19.99
C ASP A 27 -6.41 -15.46 -19.55
N SER A 28 -5.89 -14.84 -18.47
CA SER A 28 -4.52 -15.02 -18.00
C SER A 28 -4.51 -15.73 -16.63
N ASP A 29 -3.58 -16.67 -16.43
CA ASP A 29 -3.30 -17.20 -15.09
C ASP A 29 -2.35 -16.24 -14.36
N TRP A 30 -2.87 -15.49 -13.39
CA TRP A 30 -2.12 -14.51 -12.62
C TRP A 30 -2.41 -14.57 -11.12
N VAL A 31 -1.43 -14.09 -10.37
CA VAL A 31 -1.47 -14.02 -8.91
C VAL A 31 -1.06 -12.64 -8.44
N THR A 32 -1.69 -12.19 -7.36
CA THR A 32 -1.28 -10.97 -6.65
C THR A 32 -1.17 -11.23 -5.17
N PHE A 33 -0.34 -10.43 -4.50
CA PHE A 33 -0.15 -10.49 -3.06
C PHE A 33 -0.58 -9.17 -2.45
N ALA A 34 -1.23 -9.26 -1.30
CA ALA A 34 -1.70 -8.11 -0.58
C ALA A 34 -1.77 -8.36 0.92
N VAL A 35 -1.82 -7.28 1.67
CA VAL A 35 -2.11 -7.26 3.10
C VAL A 35 -3.54 -6.78 3.29
N LEU A 36 -4.27 -7.47 4.16
CA LEU A 36 -5.61 -7.08 4.59
C LEU A 36 -5.52 -5.81 5.46
N VAL A 37 -5.91 -4.65 4.92
CA VAL A 37 -5.83 -3.37 5.64
C VAL A 37 -7.04 -3.16 6.54
N SER A 38 -8.23 -3.44 6.02
CA SER A 38 -9.47 -3.37 6.78
C SER A 38 -10.54 -4.27 6.18
N LYS A 39 -11.51 -4.67 7.01
CA LYS A 39 -12.65 -5.51 6.62
C LYS A 39 -13.97 -4.87 7.01
N ALA A 40 -15.00 -5.10 6.21
CA ALA A 40 -16.38 -4.80 6.52
C ALA A 40 -17.25 -6.02 6.16
N THR A 41 -18.33 -6.25 6.91
CA THR A 41 -19.27 -7.36 6.67
C THR A 41 -20.70 -6.84 6.45
N PRO A 42 -20.95 -6.12 5.35
CA PRO A 42 -22.28 -5.61 5.04
C PRO A 42 -23.25 -6.75 4.67
N GLN A 43 -24.54 -6.44 4.77
CA GLN A 43 -25.61 -7.25 4.20
C GLN A 43 -25.97 -6.73 2.80
N SER A 44 -26.14 -7.64 1.86
CA SER A 44 -26.57 -7.31 0.51
C SER A 44 -28.01 -6.80 0.51
N SER A 45 -28.23 -5.59 -0.01
CA SER A 45 -29.58 -5.01 -0.13
C SER A 45 -30.48 -5.75 -1.12
N SER A 46 -29.90 -6.46 -2.10
CA SER A 46 -30.64 -7.18 -3.13
C SER A 46 -30.95 -8.63 -2.76
N SER A 47 -30.07 -9.28 -2.01
CA SER A 47 -30.19 -10.72 -1.69
C SER A 47 -30.38 -11.03 -0.21
N GLY A 48 -30.21 -10.05 0.67
CA GLY A 48 -30.20 -10.24 2.13
C GLY A 48 -28.99 -11.03 2.67
N LYS A 49 -28.13 -11.55 1.79
CA LYS A 49 -26.97 -12.37 2.18
C LYS A 49 -25.83 -11.49 2.68
N THR A 50 -25.16 -11.94 3.74
CA THR A 50 -23.93 -11.32 4.24
C THR A 50 -22.77 -11.62 3.29
N PHE A 51 -21.90 -10.64 3.11
CA PHE A 51 -20.67 -10.77 2.35
C PHE A 51 -19.56 -9.97 3.02
N SER A 52 -18.30 -10.26 2.72
CA SER A 52 -17.17 -9.48 3.23
C SER A 52 -16.62 -8.57 2.16
N VAL A 53 -16.26 -7.36 2.55
CA VAL A 53 -15.49 -6.41 1.74
C VAL A 53 -14.16 -6.19 2.41
N TRP A 54 -13.08 -6.55 1.72
CA TRP A 54 -11.71 -6.39 2.20
C TRP A 54 -11.03 -5.28 1.44
N LYS A 55 -10.41 -4.35 2.17
CA LYS A 55 -9.53 -3.34 1.60
C LYS A 55 -8.10 -3.87 1.64
N LEU A 56 -7.45 -3.91 0.48
CA LEU A 56 -6.15 -4.54 0.30
C LEU A 56 -5.10 -3.53 -0.17
N SER A 57 -3.86 -3.71 0.28
CA SER A 57 -2.68 -2.96 -0.16
C SER A 57 -1.47 -3.89 -0.30
N ASP A 58 -0.54 -3.61 -1.22
CA ASP A 58 0.73 -4.34 -1.33
C ASP A 58 1.86 -3.75 -0.45
N LEU A 59 1.54 -2.77 0.40
CA LEU A 59 2.48 -2.02 1.26
C LEU A 59 3.63 -1.31 0.53
N HIS A 60 3.62 -1.23 -0.80
CA HIS A 60 4.61 -0.47 -1.56
C HIS A 60 4.03 0.85 -2.06
N ASN A 61 2.84 0.81 -2.65
CA ASN A 61 2.11 2.02 -3.05
C ASN A 61 0.86 2.19 -2.18
N LEU A 62 1.04 2.91 -1.07
CA LEU A 62 0.01 3.13 -0.05
C LEU A 62 -1.14 4.08 -0.51
N ASP A 63 -1.07 4.60 -1.74
CA ASP A 63 -2.15 5.39 -2.35
C ASP A 63 -3.12 4.50 -3.14
N VAL A 64 -2.69 3.29 -3.52
CA VAL A 64 -3.50 2.36 -4.32
C VAL A 64 -4.07 1.28 -3.42
N PHE A 65 -5.40 1.19 -3.42
CA PHE A 65 -6.14 0.16 -2.72
C PHE A 65 -7.04 -0.59 -3.68
N VAL A 66 -7.13 -1.90 -3.49
CA VAL A 66 -8.05 -2.78 -4.22
C VAL A 66 -9.03 -3.38 -3.22
N SER A 67 -10.31 -3.39 -3.60
CA SER A 67 -11.35 -4.03 -2.80
C SER A 67 -11.54 -5.48 -3.25
N LEU A 68 -11.50 -6.43 -2.33
CA LEU A 68 -11.85 -7.83 -2.58
C LEU A 68 -13.19 -8.12 -1.92
N LEU A 69 -14.18 -8.50 -2.72
CA LEU A 69 -15.50 -8.90 -2.24
C LEU A 69 -15.55 -10.42 -2.16
N LEU A 70 -15.92 -10.93 -1.00
CA LEU A 70 -16.04 -12.36 -0.73
C LEU A 70 -17.51 -12.70 -0.56
N PHE A 71 -18.00 -13.62 -1.37
CA PHE A 71 -19.39 -14.07 -1.35
C PHE A 71 -19.49 -15.56 -0.99
N GLY A 72 -20.67 -15.98 -0.54
CA GLY A 72 -21.00 -17.40 -0.38
C GLY A 72 -20.01 -18.15 0.50
N ASP A 73 -19.44 -19.23 -0.03
CA ASP A 73 -18.53 -20.10 0.73
C ASP A 73 -17.17 -19.44 0.99
N VAL A 74 -16.70 -18.56 0.10
CA VAL A 74 -15.47 -17.80 0.33
C VAL A 74 -15.63 -16.87 1.53
N HIS A 75 -16.78 -16.22 1.67
CA HIS A 75 -17.11 -15.43 2.85
C HIS A 75 -17.10 -16.31 4.11
N LYS A 76 -17.82 -17.43 4.12
CA LYS A 76 -17.92 -18.32 5.29
C LYS A 76 -16.56 -18.81 5.79
N GLU A 77 -15.65 -19.12 4.86
CA GLU A 77 -14.31 -19.63 5.20
C GLU A 77 -13.38 -18.54 5.72
N HIS A 78 -13.38 -17.36 5.09
CA HIS A 78 -12.33 -16.37 5.31
C HIS A 78 -12.75 -15.15 6.14
N TRP A 79 -14.04 -14.90 6.39
CA TRP A 79 -14.51 -13.63 6.99
C TRP A 79 -13.89 -13.24 8.34
N LYS A 80 -13.44 -14.24 9.13
CA LYS A 80 -12.80 -14.03 10.45
C LYS A 80 -11.33 -13.61 10.35
N MET A 81 -10.76 -13.48 9.15
CA MET A 81 -9.36 -13.08 8.98
C MET A 81 -9.08 -11.71 9.57
N GLU A 82 -7.96 -11.57 10.26
CA GLU A 82 -7.60 -10.33 10.93
C GLU A 82 -6.83 -9.36 10.00
N PRO A 83 -7.05 -8.03 10.12
CA PRO A 83 -6.21 -7.04 9.46
C PRO A 83 -4.73 -7.26 9.77
N GLY A 84 -3.86 -6.99 8.80
CA GLY A 84 -2.43 -7.32 8.87
C GLY A 84 -2.08 -8.70 8.28
N THR A 85 -3.06 -9.53 7.95
CA THR A 85 -2.79 -10.83 7.29
C THR A 85 -2.31 -10.63 5.85
N VAL A 86 -1.21 -11.28 5.49
CA VAL A 86 -0.70 -11.40 4.12
C VAL A 86 -1.45 -12.50 3.38
N ILE A 87 -2.05 -12.14 2.26
CA ILE A 87 -2.82 -13.04 1.40
C ILE A 87 -2.28 -13.02 -0.03
N GLY A 88 -2.24 -14.19 -0.65
CA GLY A 88 -2.13 -14.37 -2.09
C GLY A 88 -3.52 -14.57 -2.69
N ILE A 89 -3.80 -13.89 -3.79
CA ILE A 89 -5.09 -13.98 -4.50
C ILE A 89 -4.80 -14.50 -5.89
N LEU A 90 -5.38 -15.65 -6.21
CA LEU A 90 -5.16 -16.36 -7.46
C LEU A 90 -6.35 -16.15 -8.39
N ASN A 91 -6.09 -15.74 -9.64
CA ASN A 91 -7.10 -15.54 -10.67
C ASN A 91 -8.39 -14.88 -10.18
N PRO A 92 -8.32 -13.69 -9.56
CA PRO A 92 -9.51 -12.97 -9.15
C PRO A 92 -10.25 -12.41 -10.37
N ASN A 93 -11.58 -12.41 -10.28
CA ASN A 93 -12.46 -11.89 -11.30
C ASN A 93 -12.71 -10.39 -11.05
N PRO A 94 -12.50 -9.52 -12.06
CA PRO A 94 -12.83 -8.10 -11.93
C PRO A 94 -14.34 -7.92 -11.82
N MET A 95 -14.77 -7.04 -10.92
CA MET A 95 -16.16 -6.64 -10.80
C MET A 95 -16.42 -5.33 -11.54
N LYS A 96 -17.64 -5.15 -12.03
CA LYS A 96 -18.09 -3.86 -12.56
C LYS A 96 -17.96 -2.80 -11.48
N GLN A 97 -17.37 -1.67 -11.82
CA GLN A 97 -17.28 -0.53 -10.90
C GLN A 97 -18.69 -0.04 -10.56
N ARG A 98 -18.90 0.28 -9.29
CA ARG A 98 -20.14 0.86 -8.82
C ARG A 98 -20.10 2.36 -9.04
N ASP A 99 -21.22 2.96 -9.43
CA ASP A 99 -21.31 4.41 -9.63
C ASP A 99 -20.84 5.15 -8.36
N GLY A 100 -19.90 6.07 -8.53
CA GLY A 100 -19.30 6.84 -7.43
C GLY A 100 -18.10 6.18 -6.72
N TYR A 101 -17.68 4.97 -7.10
CA TYR A 101 -16.45 4.33 -6.60
C TYR A 101 -15.39 4.25 -7.70
N ASP A 102 -14.33 5.05 -7.56
CA ASP A 102 -13.20 5.11 -8.52
C ASP A 102 -12.17 3.97 -8.33
N GLY A 103 -12.32 3.17 -7.27
CA GLY A 103 -11.42 2.05 -6.99
C GLY A 103 -11.70 0.81 -7.84
N VAL A 104 -10.79 -0.17 -7.74
CA VAL A 104 -10.96 -1.49 -8.35
C VAL A 104 -11.60 -2.43 -7.34
N SER A 105 -12.60 -3.18 -7.81
CA SER A 105 -13.23 -4.26 -7.05
C SER A 105 -12.96 -5.60 -7.74
N LEU A 106 -12.54 -6.58 -6.96
CA LEU A 106 -12.27 -7.95 -7.37
C LEU A 106 -13.16 -8.91 -6.57
N THR A 107 -13.42 -10.09 -7.11
CA THR A 107 -14.07 -11.20 -6.41
C THR A 107 -13.37 -12.50 -6.74
N VAL A 108 -13.55 -13.52 -5.90
CA VAL A 108 -13.13 -14.89 -6.17
C VAL A 108 -14.34 -15.82 -6.10
N ASP A 109 -14.28 -16.90 -6.86
CA ASP A 109 -15.34 -17.92 -6.97
C ASP A 109 -15.11 -19.11 -6.03
N HIS A 110 -13.87 -19.36 -5.60
CA HIS A 110 -13.51 -20.52 -4.79
C HIS A 110 -12.61 -20.15 -3.60
N PRO A 111 -12.82 -20.70 -2.39
CA PRO A 111 -12.04 -20.33 -1.21
C PRO A 111 -10.53 -20.58 -1.33
N GLN A 112 -10.14 -21.65 -2.06
CA GLN A 112 -8.73 -21.98 -2.31
C GLN A 112 -7.98 -20.96 -3.17
N LYS A 113 -8.69 -20.03 -3.84
CA LYS A 113 -8.06 -18.91 -4.56
C LYS A 113 -7.61 -17.79 -3.62
N VAL A 114 -7.94 -17.88 -2.32
CA VAL A 114 -7.37 -17.04 -1.26
C VAL A 114 -6.35 -17.89 -0.51
N LEU A 115 -5.08 -17.52 -0.63
CA LEU A 115 -3.95 -18.18 0.01
C LEU A 115 -3.48 -17.35 1.20
N VAL A 116 -3.68 -17.86 2.42
CA VAL A 116 -3.14 -17.22 3.63
C VAL A 116 -1.64 -17.54 3.74
N MET A 117 -0.82 -16.51 3.91
CA MET A 117 0.64 -16.66 4.00
C MET A 117 1.18 -16.42 5.40
N GLY A 118 0.59 -15.49 6.16
CA GLY A 118 1.03 -15.14 7.50
C GLY A 118 0.65 -13.70 7.86
N GLU A 119 1.39 -13.11 8.79
CA GLU A 119 1.18 -11.74 9.26
C GLU A 119 2.24 -10.80 8.69
N ALA A 120 1.83 -9.57 8.34
CA ALA A 120 2.71 -8.54 7.83
C ALA A 120 3.38 -7.80 8.99
N LEU A 121 4.64 -8.18 9.30
CA LEU A 121 5.43 -7.55 10.37
C LEU A 121 5.63 -6.05 10.18
N ASP A 122 5.73 -5.61 8.92
CA ASP A 122 5.97 -4.21 8.58
C ASP A 122 4.68 -3.40 8.37
N PHE A 123 3.51 -4.01 8.56
CA PHE A 123 2.23 -3.30 8.49
C PHE A 123 2.00 -2.51 9.78
N GLY A 124 2.07 -1.18 9.70
CA GLY A 124 1.89 -0.31 10.86
C GLY A 124 1.17 0.99 10.56
N THR A 125 1.09 1.85 11.57
CA THR A 125 0.57 3.21 11.47
C THR A 125 1.68 4.23 11.62
N CYS A 126 1.50 5.40 11.01
CA CYS A 126 2.48 6.47 11.03
C CYS A 126 2.80 6.93 12.46
N ASN A 127 4.10 7.00 12.80
CA ASN A 127 4.60 7.40 14.13
C ASN A 127 4.50 8.91 14.43
N ALA A 128 3.89 9.71 13.54
CA ALA A 128 3.72 11.15 13.74
C ALA A 128 2.39 11.49 14.44
N VAL A 129 2.34 12.71 14.96
CA VAL A 129 1.16 13.28 15.61
C VAL A 129 0.54 14.31 14.69
N LYS A 130 -0.79 14.26 14.53
CA LYS A 130 -1.56 15.25 13.78
C LYS A 130 -1.44 16.62 14.45
N LYS A 131 -1.80 17.68 13.72
CA LYS A 131 -1.88 19.04 14.29
C LYS A 131 -2.86 19.17 15.46
N SER A 132 -3.86 18.28 15.55
CA SER A 132 -4.81 18.20 16.67
C SER A 132 -4.22 17.59 17.95
N GLY A 133 -3.01 17.02 17.91
CA GLY A 133 -2.41 16.29 19.03
C GLY A 133 -2.70 14.79 19.05
N GLU A 134 -3.57 14.29 18.17
CA GLU A 134 -3.85 12.85 18.04
C GLU A 134 -2.78 12.10 17.25
N PRO A 135 -2.53 10.81 17.53
CA PRO A 135 -1.65 9.98 16.70
C PRO A 135 -2.19 9.86 15.26
N CYS A 136 -1.27 9.79 14.30
CA CYS A 136 -1.63 9.60 12.90
C CYS A 136 -2.12 8.16 12.66
N SER A 137 -3.33 8.03 12.12
CA SER A 137 -3.95 6.74 11.78
C SER A 137 -3.62 6.25 10.36
N GLN A 138 -2.74 6.94 9.65
CA GLN A 138 -2.40 6.56 8.27
C GLN A 138 -1.48 5.34 8.29
N ILE A 139 -1.80 4.34 7.46
CA ILE A 139 -0.96 3.14 7.33
C ILE A 139 0.41 3.48 6.74
N VAL A 140 1.42 2.74 7.15
CA VAL A 140 2.80 2.83 6.67
C VAL A 140 3.42 1.44 6.55
N ASN A 141 4.45 1.34 5.73
CA ASN A 141 5.34 0.19 5.70
C ASN A 141 6.55 0.51 6.59
N LEU A 142 6.64 -0.12 7.76
CA LEU A 142 7.66 0.17 8.78
C LEU A 142 9.09 -0.10 8.28
N TYR A 143 9.25 -1.07 7.37
CA TYR A 143 10.53 -1.36 6.73
C TYR A 143 10.98 -0.24 5.79
N GLU A 144 10.06 0.36 5.03
CA GLU A 144 10.39 1.42 4.07
C GLU A 144 10.43 2.82 4.72
N CYS A 145 9.42 3.17 5.52
CA CYS A 145 9.35 4.45 6.20
C CYS A 145 8.31 4.42 7.34
N GLN A 146 8.71 4.83 8.54
CA GLN A 146 7.83 4.90 9.72
C GLN A 146 6.82 6.07 9.67
N TYR A 147 6.88 6.92 8.64
CA TYR A 147 6.05 8.12 8.49
C TYR A 147 5.28 8.11 7.18
N CYS A 148 4.02 8.56 7.22
CA CYS A 148 3.20 8.64 6.02
C CYS A 148 3.66 9.78 5.10
N GLN A 149 3.28 9.72 3.82
CA GLN A 149 3.70 10.71 2.82
C GLN A 149 3.40 12.16 3.22
N TYR A 150 2.28 12.40 3.91
CA TYR A 150 1.94 13.74 4.41
C TYR A 150 2.98 14.25 5.40
N HIS A 151 3.33 13.45 6.40
CA HIS A 151 4.29 13.84 7.43
C HIS A 151 5.71 13.91 6.90
N VAL A 152 6.09 13.04 5.95
CA VAL A 152 7.37 13.15 5.23
C VAL A 152 7.48 14.48 4.49
N LYS A 153 6.44 14.86 3.71
CA LYS A 153 6.41 16.14 2.99
C LYS A 153 6.45 17.33 3.94
N ALA A 154 5.68 17.28 5.04
CA ALA A 154 5.67 18.35 6.04
C ALA A 154 7.03 18.54 6.71
N GLN A 155 7.73 17.45 7.05
CA GLN A 155 9.08 17.52 7.60
C GLN A 155 10.09 18.05 6.59
N TYR A 156 10.01 17.60 5.33
CA TYR A 156 10.86 18.09 4.26
C TYR A 156 10.74 19.62 4.09
N GLN A 157 9.50 20.14 4.05
CA GLN A 157 9.25 21.58 3.97
C GLN A 157 9.80 22.35 5.17
N LYS A 158 9.61 21.82 6.39
CA LYS A 158 10.11 22.43 7.64
C LYS A 158 11.64 22.43 7.72
N MET A 159 12.31 21.41 7.18
CA MET A 159 13.77 21.34 7.16
C MET A 159 14.36 22.20 6.05
N SER A 160 13.70 22.25 4.89
CA SER A 160 14.06 23.12 3.77
C SER A 160 13.96 24.60 4.15
N SER A 161 13.00 25.01 4.98
CA SER A 161 12.88 26.42 5.40
C SER A 161 13.97 26.87 6.38
N LYS A 162 14.69 25.92 7.00
CA LYS A 162 15.79 26.20 7.94
C LYS A 162 17.17 26.20 7.28
N ARG A 163 17.29 25.76 6.02
CA ARG A 163 18.54 25.82 5.25
C ARG A 163 18.42 26.90 4.18
N ALA A 164 19.16 28.00 4.34
CA ALA A 164 19.19 29.11 3.37
C ALA A 164 19.58 28.64 1.95
N GLU A 165 20.41 27.60 1.81
CA GLU A 165 20.80 27.07 0.49
C GLU A 165 19.69 26.31 -0.25
N LEU A 166 18.68 25.80 0.45
CA LEU A 166 17.47 25.22 -0.15
C LEU A 166 16.36 26.28 -0.33
N GLN A 167 16.57 27.50 0.18
CA GLN A 167 15.73 28.68 -0.02
C GLN A 167 16.19 29.50 -1.24
N SER A 168 16.91 28.90 -2.19
CA SER A 168 17.07 29.52 -3.50
C SER A 168 15.71 29.45 -4.21
N SER A 169 14.92 30.49 -4.03
CA SER A 169 13.73 30.82 -4.80
C SER A 169 14.01 30.60 -6.28
N PHE A 170 13.47 29.53 -6.86
CA PHE A 170 13.30 29.45 -8.30
C PHE A 170 12.16 30.40 -8.67
N SER A 171 12.45 31.70 -8.72
CA SER A 171 11.60 32.74 -9.29
C SER A 171 12.08 33.06 -10.71
N GLY A 172 12.10 32.04 -11.56
CA GLY A 172 12.46 32.14 -12.96
C GLY A 172 11.62 31.16 -13.79
N LYS A 173 11.34 31.49 -15.05
CA LYS A 173 10.69 30.55 -15.96
C LYS A 173 11.53 29.27 -16.06
N ALA A 174 10.86 28.10 -16.06
CA ALA A 174 11.49 26.80 -16.29
C ALA A 174 12.44 26.88 -17.50
N PRO A 175 13.74 26.56 -17.35
CA PRO A 175 14.62 26.51 -18.50
C PRO A 175 14.19 25.31 -19.34
N ASN A 176 14.05 25.56 -20.64
CA ASN A 176 13.78 24.50 -21.61
C ASN A 176 14.86 23.42 -21.48
N ARG A 177 14.40 22.19 -21.22
CA ARG A 177 15.05 20.89 -21.48
C ARG A 177 16.56 20.98 -21.78
N VAL A 178 17.39 20.80 -20.76
CA VAL A 178 18.78 20.38 -20.95
C VAL A 178 18.86 18.87 -20.70
N LYS A 179 19.11 18.13 -21.77
CA LYS A 179 19.57 16.73 -21.75
C LYS A 179 20.91 16.71 -21.01
N GLY A 180 20.97 16.06 -19.85
CA GLY A 180 22.21 15.92 -19.09
C GLY A 180 22.13 14.76 -18.12
N SER A 181 22.83 13.69 -18.45
CA SER A 181 23.02 12.47 -17.68
C SER A 181 23.61 12.74 -16.28
N GLY A 182 22.92 12.33 -15.23
CA GLY A 182 23.46 12.31 -13.87
C GLY A 182 22.74 11.26 -13.02
N LYS A 183 23.44 10.18 -12.66
CA LYS A 183 22.98 9.12 -11.75
C LYS A 183 22.74 9.73 -10.36
N GLY A 184 21.51 10.13 -10.08
CA GLY A 184 21.05 10.49 -8.73
C GLY A 184 19.81 9.68 -8.43
N GLY A 185 19.91 8.76 -7.47
CA GLY A 185 18.78 7.95 -6.98
C GLY A 185 17.60 8.82 -6.56
N SER A 186 16.42 8.21 -6.53
CA SER A 186 15.16 8.93 -6.28
C SER A 186 15.18 9.66 -4.93
N LEU A 187 14.44 10.76 -4.80
CA LEU A 187 14.32 11.58 -3.59
C LEU A 187 14.03 10.76 -2.31
N ARG A 188 13.32 9.65 -2.49
CA ARG A 188 12.94 8.68 -1.46
C ARG A 188 14.15 7.98 -0.84
N GLU A 189 15.16 7.68 -1.65
CA GLU A 189 16.33 6.89 -1.27
C GLU A 189 17.30 7.69 -0.39
N ARG A 190 17.36 9.01 -0.59
CA ARG A 190 18.22 9.92 0.19
C ARG A 190 17.65 10.27 1.57
N LEU A 191 16.35 10.10 1.78
CA LEU A 191 15.67 10.47 3.03
C LEU A 191 15.63 9.32 4.06
N CYS A 192 15.84 8.08 3.62
CA CYS A 192 15.69 6.89 4.48
C CYS A 192 17.03 6.33 4.99
N GLN A 193 18.18 6.86 4.54
CA GLN A 193 19.51 6.36 4.94
C GLN A 193 20.14 7.11 6.12
N ASP A 194 19.81 8.39 6.33
CA ASP A 194 20.39 9.18 7.41
C ASP A 194 19.43 9.24 8.61
N GLY A 195 19.94 8.83 9.78
CA GLY A 195 19.21 8.70 11.03
C GLY A 195 18.28 9.88 11.35
N PHE A 196 17.04 9.54 11.67
CA PHE A 196 15.96 10.47 11.97
C PHE A 196 16.06 10.97 13.43
N TYR A 197 16.08 12.29 13.63
CA TYR A 197 16.07 12.92 14.96
C TYR A 197 14.76 13.70 15.17
N TYR A 198 13.96 13.31 16.16
CA TYR A 198 12.81 14.08 16.62
C TYR A 198 12.72 14.00 18.16
N GLY A 199 12.52 15.14 18.82
CA GLY A 199 12.03 15.18 20.20
C GLY A 199 13.03 15.22 21.36
N GLY A 200 14.35 15.35 21.13
CA GLY A 200 15.29 15.69 22.20
C GLY A 200 15.54 14.61 23.27
N VAL A 201 15.30 13.33 22.98
CA VAL A 201 15.76 12.20 23.80
C VAL A 201 16.66 11.30 22.98
N SER A 202 17.91 11.15 23.42
CA SER A 202 18.86 10.19 22.86
C SER A 202 18.49 8.79 23.32
N SER A 203 18.27 7.86 22.39
CA SER A 203 18.52 6.45 22.69
C SER A 203 19.78 6.04 21.94
N ALA A 204 20.90 6.07 22.66
CA ALA A 204 22.09 5.32 22.26
C ALA A 204 21.87 3.86 22.66
N ALA A 205 21.13 3.12 21.84
CA ALA A 205 21.01 1.68 21.99
C ALA A 205 20.82 1.06 20.61
N CYS A 206 21.96 0.83 19.94
CA CYS A 206 22.27 -0.25 18.99
C CYS A 206 23.44 0.19 18.08
N ALA A 207 24.57 0.53 18.73
CA ALA A 207 25.88 0.53 18.10
C ALA A 207 26.80 -0.33 18.97
N ALA A 208 26.46 -1.61 19.07
CA ALA A 208 27.33 -2.66 19.61
C ALA A 208 26.73 -4.02 19.26
N SER A 209 27.01 -4.51 18.06
CA SER A 209 27.30 -5.92 17.77
C SER A 209 27.90 -5.98 16.38
N LEU A 210 29.06 -6.64 16.31
CA LEU A 210 30.00 -6.77 15.19
C LEU A 210 29.35 -7.27 13.90
#